data_AF-A0A923PJF3-F1
#
_entry.id   AF-A0A923PJF3-F1
#
_cell.length_a   1.000
_cell.length_b   1.000
_cell.length_c   1.000
_cell.angle_alpha   90.00
_cell.angle_beta   90.00
_cell.angle_gamma   90.00
#
_symmetry.space_group_name_H-M   'P 1'
#
loop_
_entity.id
_entity.type
_entity.pdbx_description
1 polymer ?
#
loop_
_entity_poly.entity_id
_entity_poly.type
_entity_poly.pdbx_seq_one_letter_code
_entity_poly.pdbx_strand_id
1 'polypeptide(L)'
;MIKSVLLGFLTLIISNTTFGQRASRFPAESIDSSIIEKRGLEVQFKMLTEECNWSERIGGKIDVFWLRTEKRDFFGHSYEYFMDCDNVRLIYWYDNPGGVGEPVDFMIEDLEDESQWVVAKGKHLKNKKKYQHLLKNKSDG
;
A
#
# COMPACT_ATOMS: atom_id res chain seq x y z
N MET A 1 26.89 26.96 36.47
CA MET A 1 27.06 25.66 35.80
C MET A 1 25.69 25.09 35.49
N ILE A 2 25.17 25.29 34.27
CA ILE A 2 24.00 24.58 33.76
C ILE A 2 24.36 24.15 32.34
N LYS A 3 24.54 22.83 32.16
CA LYS A 3 24.80 22.20 30.87
C LYS A 3 23.46 22.10 30.14
N SER A 4 23.24 22.93 29.13
CA SER A 4 22.16 22.73 28.16
C SER A 4 22.54 21.55 27.27
N VAL A 5 21.96 20.38 27.52
CA VAL A 5 22.01 19.24 26.61
C VAL A 5 20.92 19.47 25.58
N LEU A 6 21.29 20.00 24.41
CA LEU A 6 20.37 20.08 23.28
C LEU A 6 20.24 18.67 22.67
N LEU A 7 19.10 18.06 22.92
CA LEU A 7 18.69 16.78 22.36
C LEU A 7 18.35 16.98 20.86
N GLY A 8 19.33 16.78 19.99
CA GLY A 8 19.12 16.78 18.55
C GLY A 8 18.54 15.43 18.11
N PHE A 9 17.22 15.31 18.04
CA PHE A 9 16.57 14.23 17.30
C PHE A 9 16.82 14.47 15.80
N LEU A 10 17.87 13.85 15.28
CA LEU A 10 18.11 13.75 13.85
C LEU A 10 17.10 12.71 13.30
N THR A 11 15.92 13.16 12.89
CA THR A 11 15.01 12.31 12.11
C THR A 11 15.62 12.13 10.73
N LEU A 12 16.42 11.08 10.58
CA LEU A 12 16.82 10.53 9.29
C LEU A 12 15.54 10.10 8.57
N ILE A 13 15.03 10.96 7.67
CA ILE A 13 14.01 10.57 6.70
C ILE A 13 14.72 9.70 5.67
N ILE A 14 14.97 8.44 6.02
CA ILE A 14 15.38 7.43 5.05
C ILE A 14 14.15 7.17 4.19
N SER A 15 14.08 7.88 3.07
CA SER A 15 13.09 7.64 2.02
C SER A 15 13.47 6.35 1.30
N ASN A 16 13.30 5.21 1.97
CA ASN A 16 13.26 3.90 1.33
C ASN A 16 12.00 3.88 0.46
N THR A 17 12.14 4.36 -0.77
CA THR A 17 11.15 4.15 -1.82
C THR A 17 11.07 2.65 -2.04
N THR A 18 10.08 2.03 -1.40
CA THR A 18 9.80 0.61 -1.46
C THR A 18 9.69 0.17 -2.93
N PHE A 19 10.37 -0.92 -3.26
CA PHE A 19 10.59 -1.48 -4.61
C PHE A 19 9.37 -1.44 -5.55
N GLY A 20 8.15 -1.65 -5.03
CA GLY A 20 6.90 -1.57 -5.79
C GLY A 20 6.54 -0.20 -6.40
N GLN A 21 7.19 0.90 -6.00
CA GLN A 21 6.88 2.23 -6.54
C GLN A 21 7.55 2.53 -7.89
N ARG A 22 8.60 1.81 -8.29
CA ARG A 22 9.31 2.06 -9.56
C ARG A 22 9.07 1.01 -10.64
N ALA A 23 8.38 -0.08 -10.31
CA ALA A 23 8.04 -1.10 -11.28
C ALA A 23 7.07 -0.54 -12.33
N SER A 24 7.33 -0.85 -13.60
CA SER A 24 6.43 -0.56 -14.73
C SER A 24 5.29 -1.58 -14.85
N ARG A 25 5.34 -2.66 -14.05
CA ARG A 25 4.33 -3.73 -14.00
C ARG A 25 3.94 -4.04 -12.56
N PHE A 26 2.75 -4.61 -12.39
CA PHE A 26 2.29 -5.12 -11.10
C PHE A 26 3.21 -6.26 -10.63
N PRO A 27 3.80 -6.19 -9.42
CA PRO A 27 4.81 -7.17 -8.96
C PRO A 27 4.17 -8.46 -8.44
N ALA A 28 3.34 -9.11 -9.27
CA ALA A 28 2.64 -10.34 -8.92
C ALA A 28 3.62 -11.47 -8.55
N GLU A 29 4.80 -11.48 -9.17
CA GLU A 29 5.84 -12.48 -8.94
C GLU A 29 6.43 -12.46 -7.53
N SER A 30 6.25 -11.37 -6.79
CA SER A 30 6.70 -11.26 -5.40
C SER A 30 5.71 -11.82 -4.39
N ILE A 31 4.54 -12.28 -4.84
CA ILE A 31 3.45 -12.73 -3.98
C ILE A 31 3.27 -14.24 -4.18
N ASP A 32 3.38 -14.99 -3.08
CA ASP A 32 3.22 -16.44 -3.10
C ASP A 32 1.82 -16.82 -3.63
N SER A 33 1.78 -17.69 -4.64
CA SER A 33 0.54 -18.19 -5.25
C SER A 33 -0.45 -18.78 -4.24
N SER A 34 0.03 -19.38 -3.14
CA SER A 34 -0.83 -19.92 -2.08
C SER A 34 -1.57 -18.82 -1.31
N ILE A 35 -1.02 -17.61 -1.23
CA ILE A 35 -1.71 -16.43 -0.69
C ILE A 35 -2.85 -16.04 -1.63
N ILE A 36 -2.58 -16.00 -2.95
CA ILE A 36 -3.56 -15.63 -3.98
C ILE A 36 -4.76 -16.59 -3.92
N GLU A 37 -4.49 -17.90 -3.95
CA GLU A 37 -5.52 -18.95 -3.90
C GLU A 37 -6.32 -18.90 -2.59
N LYS A 38 -5.63 -18.84 -1.45
CA LYS A 38 -6.28 -18.79 -0.13
C LYS A 38 -7.18 -17.57 0.05
N ARG A 39 -6.82 -16.44 -0.57
CA ARG A 39 -7.55 -15.17 -0.48
C ARG A 39 -8.59 -15.01 -1.59
N GLY A 40 -8.62 -15.89 -2.60
CA GLY A 40 -9.50 -15.78 -3.77
C GLY A 40 -9.23 -14.53 -4.60
N LEU A 41 -7.96 -14.20 -4.84
CA LEU A 41 -7.53 -12.97 -5.51
C LEU A 41 -7.21 -13.16 -7.01
N GLU A 42 -7.54 -14.31 -7.60
CA GLU A 42 -7.12 -14.67 -8.95
C GLU A 42 -7.63 -13.69 -9.99
N VAL A 43 -8.89 -13.24 -9.87
CA VAL A 43 -9.51 -12.29 -10.80
C VAL A 43 -8.82 -10.92 -10.70
N GLN A 44 -8.61 -10.43 -9.48
CA GLN A 44 -7.96 -9.14 -9.25
C GLN A 44 -6.50 -9.17 -9.72
N PHE A 45 -5.77 -10.26 -9.49
CA PHE A 45 -4.39 -10.40 -10.00
C PHE A 45 -4.35 -10.39 -11.51
N LYS A 46 -5.25 -11.15 -12.15
CA LYS A 46 -5.34 -11.15 -13.61
C LYS A 46 -5.60 -9.75 -14.15
N MET A 47 -6.58 -9.04 -13.59
CA MET A 47 -6.88 -7.65 -13.96
C MET A 47 -5.64 -6.75 -13.81
N LEU A 48 -4.97 -6.78 -12.65
CA LEU A 48 -3.80 -5.94 -12.36
C LEU A 48 -2.59 -6.27 -13.25
N THR A 49 -2.44 -7.52 -13.69
CA THR A 49 -1.32 -7.96 -14.52
C THR A 49 -1.57 -7.78 -16.02
N GLU A 50 -2.80 -8.00 -16.48
CA GLU A 50 -3.13 -8.11 -17.91
C GLU A 50 -3.95 -6.94 -18.46
N GLU A 51 -4.78 -6.31 -17.63
CA GLU A 51 -5.80 -5.35 -18.07
C GLU A 51 -5.45 -3.91 -17.68
N CYS A 52 -4.80 -3.72 -16.53
CA CYS A 52 -4.43 -2.39 -16.02
C CYS A 52 -3.16 -1.84 -16.66
N ASN A 53 -3.16 -0.55 -17.02
CA ASN A 53 -1.93 0.16 -17.36
C ASN A 53 -1.17 0.56 -16.08
N TRP A 54 -0.51 -0.42 -15.45
CA TRP A 54 0.23 -0.22 -14.20
C TRP A 54 1.29 0.89 -14.29
N SER A 55 1.88 1.11 -15.48
CA SER A 55 2.92 2.12 -15.67
C SER A 55 2.41 3.56 -15.52
N GLU A 56 1.11 3.78 -15.75
CA GLU A 56 0.44 5.08 -15.65
C GLU A 56 -0.32 5.27 -14.33
N ARG A 57 -0.25 4.30 -13.41
CA ARG A 57 -0.92 4.37 -12.12
C ARG A 57 -0.58 5.66 -11.35
N ILE A 58 -1.58 6.23 -10.69
CA ILE A 58 -1.40 7.39 -9.82
C ILE A 58 -1.54 6.95 -8.38
N GLY A 59 -0.48 7.07 -7.60
CA GLY A 59 -0.55 6.74 -6.17
C GLY A 59 0.77 6.25 -5.59
N GLY A 60 0.67 5.50 -4.50
CA GLY A 60 1.83 4.99 -3.79
C GLY A 60 1.54 4.64 -2.34
N LYS A 61 2.62 4.52 -1.55
CA LYS A 61 2.53 4.18 -0.13
C LYS A 61 1.80 5.27 0.64
N ILE A 62 0.80 4.89 1.43
CA ILE A 62 0.01 5.81 2.25
C ILE A 62 0.17 5.58 3.74
N ASP A 63 0.43 4.34 4.19
CA ASP A 63 0.54 4.04 5.62
C ASP A 63 1.43 2.83 5.92
N VAL A 64 1.85 2.75 7.19
CA VAL A 64 2.46 1.56 7.79
C VAL A 64 1.80 1.34 9.14
N PHE A 65 1.36 0.12 9.40
CA PHE A 65 0.71 -0.23 10.66
C PHE A 65 1.21 -1.57 11.17
N TRP A 66 1.06 -1.78 12.47
CA TRP A 66 1.61 -2.95 13.16
C TRP A 66 0.46 -3.78 13.70
N LEU A 67 0.49 -5.07 13.44
CA LEU A 67 -0.48 -6.04 13.95
C LEU A 67 0.24 -7.02 14.86
N ARG A 68 -0.05 -6.94 16.16
CA ARG A 68 0.47 -7.88 17.15
C ARG A 68 -0.51 -9.04 17.31
N THR A 69 -0.03 -10.26 17.15
CA THR A 69 -0.79 -11.49 17.44
C THR A 69 -0.13 -12.25 18.59
N GLU A 70 -0.79 -13.29 19.11
CA GLU A 70 -0.20 -14.15 20.14
C GLU A 70 1.07 -14.88 19.66
N LYS A 71 1.18 -15.13 18.34
CA LYS A 71 2.27 -15.91 17.77
C LYS A 71 3.45 -15.05 17.32
N ARG A 72 3.17 -13.86 16.77
CA ARG A 72 4.17 -12.95 16.19
C ARG A 72 3.58 -11.59 15.82
N ASP A 73 4.47 -10.66 15.54
CA ASP A 73 4.14 -9.36 15.00
C ASP A 73 4.16 -9.40 13.46
N PHE A 74 3.29 -8.59 12.86
CA PHE A 74 3.23 -8.34 11.42
C PHE A 74 3.25 -6.84 11.16
N PHE A 75 3.87 -6.47 10.05
CA PHE A 75 3.99 -5.09 9.61
C PHE A 75 3.27 -4.93 8.28
N GLY A 76 2.15 -4.20 8.31
CA GLY A 76 1.34 -3.93 7.14
C GLY A 76 1.80 -2.65 6.43
N HIS A 77 2.04 -2.76 5.12
CA HIS A 77 2.43 -1.65 4.25
C HIS A 77 1.30 -1.39 3.27
N SER A 78 0.62 -0.25 3.43
CA SER A 78 -0.55 0.10 2.62
C SER A 78 -0.17 1.03 1.48
N TYR A 79 -0.66 0.70 0.30
CA TYR A 79 -0.51 1.47 -0.93
C TYR A 79 -1.89 1.72 -1.53
N GLU A 80 -2.08 2.86 -2.16
CA GLU A 80 -3.30 3.16 -2.91
C GLU A 80 -2.94 3.59 -4.32
N TYR A 81 -3.75 3.19 -5.29
CA TYR A 81 -3.54 3.49 -6.69
C TYR A 81 -4.89 3.77 -7.38
N PHE A 82 -4.91 4.84 -8.16
CA PHE A 82 -5.88 5.02 -9.24
C PHE A 82 -5.27 4.49 -10.53
N MET A 83 -6.01 3.67 -11.25
CA MET A 83 -5.64 3.14 -12.56
C MET A 83 -6.81 3.29 -13.53
N ASP A 84 -6.55 2.98 -14.79
CA ASP A 84 -7.56 2.98 -15.86
C ASP A 84 -8.61 1.88 -15.69
N CYS A 85 -8.18 0.72 -15.21
CA CYS A 85 -9.04 -0.44 -14.95
C CYS A 85 -9.83 -0.30 -13.64
N ASP A 86 -9.17 0.12 -12.55
CA ASP A 86 -9.74 0.12 -11.21
C ASP A 86 -8.92 0.95 -10.21
N ASN A 87 -9.52 1.22 -9.06
CA ASN A 87 -8.92 1.92 -7.95
C ASN A 87 -8.76 0.97 -6.78
N VAL A 88 -7.51 0.66 -6.43
CA VAL A 88 -7.23 -0.38 -5.45
C VAL A 88 -6.39 0.16 -4.30
N ARG A 89 -6.58 -0.46 -3.14
CA ARG A 89 -5.68 -0.40 -2.00
C ARG A 89 -5.00 -1.76 -1.85
N LEU A 90 -3.68 -1.76 -1.88
CA LEU A 90 -2.85 -2.94 -1.72
C LEU A 90 -2.22 -2.93 -0.33
N ILE A 91 -2.31 -4.06 0.36
CA ILE A 91 -1.74 -4.22 1.71
C ILE A 91 -0.79 -5.41 1.68
N TYR A 92 0.50 -5.12 1.84
CA TYR A 92 1.55 -6.12 1.94
C TYR A 92 1.91 -6.33 3.41
N TRP A 93 1.95 -7.58 3.85
CA TRP A 93 2.30 -7.93 5.22
C TRP A 93 3.68 -8.54 5.27
N TYR A 94 4.50 -8.08 6.21
CA TYR A 94 5.86 -8.57 6.41
C TYR A 94 6.10 -9.00 7.86
N ASP A 95 7.10 -9.84 8.05
CA ASP A 95 7.64 -10.23 9.36
C ASP A 95 8.63 -9.21 9.93
N ASN A 96 8.99 -8.20 9.13
CA ASN A 96 9.95 -7.17 9.46
C ASN A 96 9.38 -5.77 9.16
N PRO A 97 9.74 -4.75 9.96
CA PRO A 97 9.23 -3.39 9.80
C PRO A 97 9.76 -2.69 8.53
N GLY A 98 10.82 -3.23 7.91
CA GLY A 98 11.42 -2.67 6.71
C GLY A 98 10.58 -2.92 5.44
N GLY A 99 9.71 -3.93 5.45
CA GLY A 99 9.01 -4.40 4.26
C GLY A 99 9.97 -4.95 3.21
N VAL A 100 11.01 -5.67 3.66
CA VAL A 100 12.03 -6.28 2.79
C VAL A 100 11.79 -7.79 2.72
N GLY A 101 12.03 -8.38 1.55
CA GLY A 101 11.81 -9.80 1.30
C GLY A 101 10.42 -10.09 0.74
N GLU A 102 10.00 -11.35 0.84
CA GLU A 102 8.69 -11.80 0.39
C GLU A 102 7.61 -11.42 1.42
N PRO A 103 6.46 -10.88 0.99
CA PRO A 103 5.32 -10.68 1.86
C PRO A 103 4.84 -12.05 2.39
N VAL A 104 4.51 -12.09 3.68
CA VAL A 104 3.93 -13.28 4.31
C VAL A 104 2.41 -13.37 4.13
N ASP A 105 1.79 -12.28 3.69
CA ASP A 105 0.38 -12.18 3.34
C ASP A 105 0.16 -10.96 2.44
N PHE A 106 -0.97 -10.94 1.72
CA PHE A 106 -1.32 -9.88 0.79
C PHE A 106 -2.83 -9.71 0.70
N MET A 107 -3.28 -8.46 0.59
CA MET A 107 -4.69 -8.13 0.42
C MET A 107 -4.88 -7.03 -0.63
N ILE A 108 -5.98 -7.11 -1.34
CA ILE A 108 -6.51 -6.07 -2.22
C ILE A 108 -7.85 -5.65 -1.64
N GLU A 109 -8.03 -4.34 -1.45
CA GLU A 109 -9.30 -3.74 -1.08
C GLU A 109 -9.71 -2.72 -2.14
N ASP A 110 -11.01 -2.53 -2.31
CA ASP A 110 -11.53 -1.43 -3.11
C ASP A 110 -11.14 -0.10 -2.44
N LEU A 111 -10.66 0.85 -3.26
CA LEU A 111 -10.17 2.11 -2.73
C LEU A 111 -11.31 2.94 -2.10
N GLU A 112 -12.48 2.86 -2.71
CA GLU A 112 -13.71 3.55 -2.35
C GLU A 112 -14.17 3.19 -0.92
N ASP A 113 -13.95 1.95 -0.52
CA ASP A 113 -14.31 1.44 0.80
C ASP A 113 -13.43 2.00 1.92
N GLU A 114 -13.96 1.99 3.14
CA GLU A 114 -13.21 2.33 4.35
C GLU A 114 -12.31 1.15 4.74
N SER A 115 -11.01 1.39 4.84
CA SER A 115 -10.08 0.38 5.34
C SER A 115 -10.01 0.41 6.86
N GLN A 116 -10.08 -0.76 7.48
CA GLN A 116 -9.75 -0.91 8.90
C GLN A 116 -8.24 -0.83 9.18
N TRP A 117 -7.41 -0.97 8.14
CA TRP A 117 -5.96 -1.09 8.24
C TRP A 117 -5.23 0.25 8.05
N VAL A 118 -5.86 1.20 7.39
CA VAL A 118 -5.30 2.55 7.20
C VAL A 118 -5.75 3.43 8.35
N VAL A 119 -4.83 3.70 9.28
CA VAL A 119 -5.10 4.53 10.45
C VAL A 119 -5.05 6.01 10.07
N ALA A 120 -4.10 6.39 9.20
CA ALA A 120 -3.90 7.77 8.80
C ALA A 120 -4.91 8.21 7.73
N LYS A 121 -6.18 8.40 8.09
CA LYS A 121 -7.25 8.73 7.12
C LYS A 121 -6.94 9.95 6.23
N GLY A 122 -6.23 10.94 6.75
CA GLY A 122 -5.82 12.13 5.99
C GLY A 122 -4.80 11.85 4.87
N LYS A 123 -4.16 10.68 4.85
CA LYS A 123 -3.20 10.27 3.83
C LYS A 123 -3.84 9.55 2.65
N HIS A 124 -5.06 9.03 2.81
CA HIS A 124 -5.81 8.39 1.73
C HIS A 124 -5.86 9.28 0.50
N LEU A 125 -5.62 8.69 -0.67
CA LEU A 125 -5.69 9.37 -1.95
C LEU A 125 -7.10 9.90 -2.23
N LYS A 126 -8.15 9.15 -1.86
CA LYS A 126 -9.55 9.58 -2.01
C LYS A 126 -9.87 10.90 -1.27
N ASN A 127 -9.12 11.21 -0.21
CA ASN A 127 -9.31 12.42 0.60
C ASN A 127 -8.51 13.63 0.09
N LYS A 128 -7.62 13.47 -0.89
CA LYS A 128 -6.81 14.58 -1.41
C LYS A 128 -7.55 15.30 -2.52
N LYS A 129 -7.72 16.62 -2.38
CA LYS A 129 -8.35 17.51 -3.39
C LYS A 129 -7.82 17.27 -4.81
N LYS A 130 -6.51 17.07 -4.95
CA LYS A 130 -5.85 16.79 -6.24
C LYS A 130 -6.50 15.60 -6.98
N TYR A 131 -6.99 14.59 -6.29
CA TYR A 131 -7.50 13.35 -6.88
C TYR A 131 -9.02 13.24 -6.90
N GLN A 132 -9.75 14.22 -6.35
CA GLN A 132 -11.22 14.21 -6.30
C GLN A 132 -11.86 14.17 -7.70
N HIS A 133 -11.21 14.72 -8.73
CA HIS A 133 -11.70 14.66 -10.10
C HIS A 133 -11.73 13.23 -10.66
N LEU A 134 -10.82 12.36 -10.23
CA LEU A 134 -10.77 10.96 -10.66
C LEU A 134 -11.95 10.16 -10.11
N LEU A 135 -12.40 10.49 -8.89
CA LEU A 135 -13.58 9.86 -8.28
C LEU A 135 -14.90 10.30 -8.93
N LYS A 136 -15.01 11.57 -9.33
CA LYS A 136 -16.23 12.11 -9.97
C LYS A 136 -16.51 11.44 -11.32
N ASN A 137 -15.45 11.12 -12.07
CA ASN A 137 -15.62 10.51 -13.38
C ASN A 137 -16.09 9.04 -13.32
N LYS A 138 -15.94 8.36 -12.17
CA LYS A 138 -16.38 6.97 -11.96
C LYS A 138 -17.86 6.86 -11.54
N SER A 139 -18.47 7.93 -11.03
CA SER A 139 -19.88 7.93 -10.62
C SER A 139 -20.87 8.23 -11.74
N ASP A 140 -20.38 8.66 -12.91
CA ASP A 140 -21.21 9.12 -14.03
C ASP A 140 -21.24 8.12 -15.22
N GLY A 141 -20.63 6.94 -15.08
CA GLY A 141 -20.60 5.85 -16.08
C GLY A 141 -21.18 4.56 -15.53
#